data_AF-A0AAW2QR25-F1
#
_entry.id   AF-A0AAW2QR25-F1
#
_cell.length_a   1.000
_cell.length_b   1.000
_cell.length_c   1.000
_cell.angle_alpha   90.00
_cell.angle_beta   90.00
_cell.angle_gamma   90.00
#
_symmetry.space_group_name_H-M   'P 1'
#
loop_
_entity.id
_entity.type
_entity.pdbx_description
1 polymer ?
#
loop_
_entity_poly.entity_id
_entity_poly.type
_entity_poly.pdbx_seq_one_letter_code
_entity_poly.pdbx_strand_id
1 'polypeptide(L)'
;MANKLISEMGLPRSTANVFAARNIVTAKVWRAVAAAVFVQENVSDVMDALSLSEFELMEVLDIGLEEVTRAVAHISEISCPPYQTALSLLEQRNQNEYLAGHLPTRLKGLDAALFGGIPFGVVTELVGPAGIGKTQFCLKLALLASLPTSYGGLGGRVMYVDVESKFSSKRMIEMGLSSFPEIFHMEGLAQEMAGRILVLRPASLSEFTESLQHIKVSLLQRNVKLLIIDSMAALASG
;
A
#
# COMPACT_ATOMS: atom_id res chain seq x y z
N MET A 1 -2.50 3.49 15.09
CA MET A 1 -1.46 4.33 15.72
C MET A 1 -1.28 5.54 14.84
N ALA A 2 -1.36 6.74 15.41
CA ALA A 2 -1.27 7.98 14.67
C ALA A 2 0.18 8.19 14.18
N ASN A 3 0.33 8.61 12.92
CA ASN A 3 1.58 9.21 12.46
C ASN A 3 1.87 10.39 13.39
N LYS A 4 2.98 10.34 14.14
CA LYS A 4 3.42 11.52 14.88
C LYS A 4 4.27 12.37 13.94
N LEU A 5 4.00 13.66 13.92
CA LEU A 5 4.81 14.60 13.16
C LEU A 5 6.14 14.78 13.87
N ILE A 6 7.24 14.85 13.12
CA ILE A 6 8.59 15.06 13.68
C ILE A 6 8.65 16.40 14.45
N SER A 7 7.88 17.40 14.03
CA SER A 7 7.73 18.68 14.74
C SER A 7 7.13 18.54 16.16
N GLU A 8 6.41 17.46 16.43
CA GLU A 8 5.77 17.18 17.72
C GLU A 8 6.60 16.23 18.59
N MET A 9 7.75 15.77 18.09
CA MET A 9 8.62 14.80 18.77
C MET A 9 9.69 15.45 19.66
N GLY A 10 9.60 16.74 19.97
CA GLY A 10 10.51 17.36 20.95
C GLY A 10 11.99 17.44 20.54
N LEU A 11 12.31 17.24 19.26
CA LEU A 11 13.66 17.40 18.73
C LEU A 11 14.16 18.85 18.89
N PRO A 12 15.49 19.07 18.95
CA PRO A 12 16.06 20.42 18.89
C PRO A 12 15.53 21.18 17.68
N ARG A 13 15.19 22.47 17.84
CA ARG A 13 14.61 23.29 16.76
C ARG A 13 15.49 23.32 15.51
N SER A 14 16.81 23.29 15.66
CA SER A 14 17.76 23.18 14.54
C SER A 14 17.50 21.91 13.74
N THR A 15 17.43 20.77 14.40
CA THR A 15 17.23 19.46 13.80
C THR A 15 15.82 19.35 13.20
N ALA A 16 14.77 19.68 13.97
CA ALA A 16 13.38 19.61 13.49
C ALA A 16 13.11 20.48 12.25
N ASN A 17 13.73 21.66 12.17
CA ASN A 17 13.60 22.54 11.01
C ASN A 17 14.29 21.96 9.76
N VAL A 18 15.41 21.25 9.93
CA VAL A 18 16.11 20.58 8.82
C VAL A 18 15.29 19.40 8.29
N PHE A 19 14.72 18.58 9.19
CA PHE A 19 13.80 17.50 8.83
C PHE A 19 12.61 18.04 8.02
N ALA A 20 11.95 19.11 8.51
CA ALA A 20 10.84 19.75 7.82
C ALA A 20 11.25 20.35 6.46
N ALA A 21 12.41 21.00 6.37
CA ALA A 21 12.94 21.58 5.14
C ALA A 21 13.28 20.53 4.07
N ARG A 22 13.47 19.28 4.47
CA ARG A 22 13.78 18.14 3.59
C ARG A 22 12.58 17.22 3.35
N ASN A 23 11.36 17.68 3.67
CA ASN A 23 10.13 16.90 3.57
C ASN A 23 10.16 15.57 4.37
N ILE A 24 10.97 15.47 5.43
CA ILE A 24 10.91 14.36 6.39
C ILE A 24 10.04 14.84 7.55
N VAL A 25 8.74 14.53 7.48
CA VAL A 25 7.72 15.10 8.37
C VAL A 25 7.15 14.06 9.34
N THR A 26 7.29 12.77 9.06
CA THR A 26 6.81 11.69 9.94
C THR A 26 7.91 10.72 10.32
N ALA A 27 7.74 10.09 11.48
CA ALA A 27 8.43 8.86 11.77
C ALA A 27 7.41 7.74 11.93
N LYS A 28 7.30 6.90 10.90
CA LYS A 28 6.56 5.65 11.01
C LYS A 28 7.52 4.54 11.36
N VAL A 29 7.27 3.87 12.48
CA VAL A 29 7.72 2.49 12.63
C VAL A 29 6.83 1.68 11.71
N TRP A 30 7.37 1.17 10.59
CA TRP A 30 6.68 0.15 9.82
C TRP A 30 6.44 -1.03 10.77
N ARG A 31 5.24 -1.13 11.35
CA ARG A 31 4.73 -2.42 11.77
C ARG A 31 4.70 -3.24 10.49
N ALA A 32 5.55 -4.25 10.38
CA ALA A 32 5.39 -5.33 9.41
C ALA A 32 4.03 -6.07 9.52
N VAL A 33 3.06 -5.56 10.31
CA VAL A 33 1.73 -6.13 10.56
C VAL A 33 0.67 -5.04 10.85
N ALA A 34 0.81 -3.78 10.38
CA ALA A 34 -0.29 -2.80 10.53
C ALA A 34 -1.28 -2.88 9.35
N ALA A 35 -2.02 -3.99 9.31
CA ALA A 35 -3.29 -4.05 8.61
C ALA A 35 -4.33 -3.19 9.33
N ALA A 36 -5.09 -2.45 8.52
CA ALA A 36 -6.36 -1.78 8.82
C ALA A 36 -6.35 -0.54 9.77
N VAL A 37 -7.03 0.51 9.26
CA VAL A 37 -7.45 1.75 9.93
C VAL A 37 -6.34 2.78 10.18
N PHE A 38 -6.26 3.77 9.30
CA PHE A 38 -6.39 5.22 9.59
C PHE A 38 -6.18 5.98 8.27
N VAL A 39 -7.26 6.53 7.71
CA VAL A 39 -7.25 7.55 6.65
C VAL A 39 -7.46 8.89 7.34
N GLN A 40 -6.51 9.80 7.13
CA GLN A 40 -6.60 11.26 7.12
C GLN A 40 -5.30 11.77 7.69
N GLU A 41 -4.39 12.18 6.80
CA GLU A 41 -3.66 13.45 6.84
C GLU A 41 -2.99 13.61 5.47
N ASN A 42 -2.98 14.83 4.93
CA ASN A 42 -2.38 15.16 3.64
C ASN A 42 -0.88 14.83 3.64
N VAL A 43 -0.48 13.72 3.00
CA VAL A 43 0.93 13.35 2.90
C VAL A 43 1.46 13.74 1.52
N SER A 44 1.96 14.97 1.41
CA SER A 44 2.90 15.39 0.36
C SER A 44 4.30 14.90 0.73
N ASP A 45 4.90 14.05 -0.10
CA ASP A 45 6.33 13.68 -0.12
C ASP A 45 7.01 13.39 1.22
N VAL A 46 6.33 12.72 2.16
CA VAL A 46 6.92 12.43 3.46
C VAL A 46 7.83 11.20 3.39
N MET A 47 9.14 11.43 3.44
CA MET A 47 10.12 10.41 3.79
C MET A 47 9.95 10.07 5.28
N ASP A 48 9.95 8.78 5.62
CA ASP A 48 9.89 8.33 7.01
C ASP A 48 11.31 8.26 7.58
N ALA A 49 11.60 9.03 8.63
CA ALA A 49 12.95 9.12 9.21
C ALA A 49 13.56 7.76 9.56
N LEU A 50 12.74 6.82 10.05
CA LEU A 50 13.17 5.47 10.45
C LEU A 50 13.32 4.49 9.27
N SER A 51 13.03 4.92 8.03
CA SER A 51 13.19 4.11 6.82
C SER A 51 14.52 4.33 6.11
N LEU A 52 15.28 5.34 6.53
CA LEU A 52 16.60 5.69 6.02
C LEU A 52 17.68 5.19 6.97
N SER A 53 18.81 4.79 6.42
CA SER A 53 20.02 4.51 7.19
C SER A 53 20.58 5.81 7.81
N GLU A 54 21.40 5.67 8.86
CA GLU A 54 22.05 6.83 9.49
C GLU A 54 22.90 7.64 8.48
N PHE A 55 23.55 6.97 7.53
CA PHE A 55 24.35 7.64 6.49
C PHE A 55 23.49 8.41 5.48
N GLU A 56 22.35 7.85 5.05
CA GLU A 56 21.41 8.55 4.17
C GLU A 56 20.79 9.75 4.89
N LEU A 57 20.50 9.63 6.19
CA LEU A 57 20.03 10.75 7.00
C LEU A 57 21.10 11.83 7.15
N MET A 58 22.36 11.48 7.36
CA MET A 58 23.46 12.45 7.38
C MET A 58 23.55 13.23 6.07
N GLU A 59 23.43 12.55 4.93
CA GLU A 59 23.51 13.17 3.60
C GLU A 59 22.30 14.08 3.33
N VAL A 60 21.08 13.62 3.64
CA VAL A 60 19.85 14.38 3.39
C VAL A 60 19.74 15.59 4.32
N LEU A 61 20.12 15.43 5.58
CA LEU A 61 19.98 16.45 6.62
C LEU A 61 21.21 17.36 6.73
N ASP A 62 22.35 16.99 6.14
CA ASP A 62 23.62 17.71 6.27
C ASP A 62 24.03 17.94 7.74
N ILE A 63 23.89 16.88 8.56
CA ILE A 63 24.27 16.88 9.99
C ILE A 63 25.22 15.72 10.30
N GLY A 64 25.99 15.85 11.37
CA GLY A 64 26.96 14.83 11.78
C GLY A 64 26.31 13.56 12.34
N LEU A 65 27.04 12.43 12.27
CA LEU A 65 26.57 11.11 12.71
C LEU A 65 26.05 11.13 14.16
N GLU A 66 26.73 11.83 15.07
CA GLU A 66 26.32 11.93 16.47
C GLU A 66 24.97 12.64 16.65
N GLU A 67 24.66 13.62 15.80
CA GLU A 67 23.36 14.29 15.83
C GLU A 67 22.26 13.42 15.19
N VAL A 68 22.58 12.69 14.12
CA VAL A 68 21.67 11.71 13.51
C VAL A 68 21.32 10.60 14.49
N THR A 69 22.31 9.96 15.11
CA THR A 69 22.07 8.85 16.05
C THR A 69 21.22 9.30 17.25
N ARG A 70 21.46 10.52 17.77
CA ARG A 70 20.61 11.10 18.81
C ARG A 70 19.18 11.35 18.33
N ALA A 71 19.01 11.89 17.12
CA ALA A 71 17.70 12.12 16.54
C ALA A 71 16.94 10.80 16.31
N VAL A 72 17.60 9.78 15.75
CA VAL A 72 17.01 8.45 15.52
C VAL A 72 16.62 7.77 16.83
N ALA A 73 17.48 7.82 17.86
CA ALA A 73 17.18 7.26 19.17
C ALA A 73 15.94 7.92 19.79
N HIS A 74 15.86 9.26 19.73
CA HIS A 74 14.73 10.01 20.27
C HIS A 74 13.43 9.75 19.51
N ILE A 75 13.50 9.76 18.18
CA ILE A 75 12.37 9.44 17.30
C ILE A 75 11.88 8.02 17.57
N SER A 76 12.79 7.06 17.75
CA SER A 76 12.47 5.66 18.02
C SER A 76 11.76 5.49 19.37
N GLU A 77 12.22 6.19 20.41
CA GLU A 77 11.60 6.16 21.74
C GLU A 77 10.15 6.64 21.71
N ILE A 78 9.89 7.76 21.00
CA ILE A 78 8.56 8.38 20.92
C ILE A 78 7.60 7.58 20.02
N SER A 79 8.16 6.89 19.02
CA SER A 79 7.40 6.13 18.01
C SER A 79 7.23 4.66 18.38
N CYS A 80 7.90 4.18 19.45
CA CYS A 80 7.82 2.80 19.89
C CYS A 80 6.37 2.43 20.27
N PRO A 81 5.78 1.40 19.66
CA PRO A 81 4.46 0.95 20.04
C PRO A 81 4.48 0.39 21.48
N PRO A 82 3.40 0.54 22.25
CA PRO A 82 3.33 -0.04 23.59
C PRO A 82 3.46 -1.57 23.51
N TYR A 83 4.13 -2.16 24.49
CA TYR A 83 4.19 -3.62 24.63
C TYR A 83 2.77 -4.17 24.81
N GLN A 84 2.44 -5.20 24.04
CA GLN A 84 1.13 -5.84 24.05
C GLN A 84 1.30 -7.34 24.29
N THR A 85 0.41 -7.93 25.08
CA THR A 85 0.38 -9.38 25.27
C THR A 85 -0.19 -10.06 24.02
N ALA A 86 0.18 -11.32 23.81
CA ALA A 86 -0.41 -12.13 22.74
C ALA A 86 -1.95 -12.21 22.84
N LEU A 87 -2.49 -12.24 24.07
CA LEU A 87 -3.93 -12.21 24.33
C LEU A 87 -4.58 -10.91 23.84
N SER A 88 -3.99 -9.76 24.17
CA SER A 88 -4.51 -8.45 23.73
C SER A 88 -4.51 -8.31 22.20
N LEU A 89 -3.49 -8.84 21.52
CA LEU A 89 -3.44 -8.86 20.06
C LEU A 89 -4.52 -9.76 19.44
N LEU A 90 -4.85 -10.88 20.08
CA LEU A 90 -5.90 -11.80 19.64
C LEU A 90 -7.30 -11.15 19.77
N GLU A 91 -7.57 -10.52 20.92
CA GLU A 91 -8.84 -9.84 21.18
C GLU A 91 -9.06 -8.65 20.22
N GLN A 92 -8.00 -7.89 19.91
CA GLN A 92 -8.06 -6.80 18.93
C GLN A 92 -8.38 -7.29 17.51
N ARG A 93 -7.90 -8.47 17.11
CA ARG A 93 -8.22 -9.04 15.79
C ARG A 93 -9.70 -9.40 15.66
N ASN A 94 -10.30 -9.91 16.73
CA ASN A 94 -11.72 -10.26 16.76
C ASN A 94 -12.64 -9.01 16.73
N GLN A 95 -12.13 -7.85 17.16
CA GLN A 95 -12.91 -6.60 17.15
C GLN A 95 -12.82 -5.84 15.81
N ASN A 96 -11.73 -5.98 15.04
CA ASN A 96 -11.50 -5.30 13.76
C ASN A 96 -11.91 -6.16 12.54
N GLU A 97 -13.03 -6.88 12.66
CA GLU A 97 -13.43 -8.04 11.86
C GLU A 97 -13.72 -7.78 10.37
N TYR A 98 -13.79 -6.53 9.91
CA TYR A 98 -14.37 -6.27 8.59
C TYR A 98 -13.61 -6.91 7.42
N LEU A 99 -12.30 -7.10 7.56
CA LEU A 99 -11.45 -7.81 6.59
C LEU A 99 -10.36 -8.69 7.23
N ALA A 100 -10.23 -8.72 8.56
CA ALA A 100 -9.19 -9.47 9.29
C ALA A 100 -7.75 -9.32 8.73
N GLY A 101 -7.45 -8.21 8.05
CA GLY A 101 -6.17 -7.97 7.39
C GLY A 101 -5.95 -8.69 6.06
N HIS A 102 -7.01 -9.16 5.39
CA HIS A 102 -6.95 -9.88 4.11
C HIS A 102 -7.94 -9.30 3.09
N LEU A 103 -7.62 -9.40 1.80
CA LEU A 103 -8.55 -9.17 0.69
C LEU A 103 -9.11 -10.54 0.24
N PRO A 104 -10.38 -10.85 0.52
CA PRO A 104 -10.97 -12.12 0.07
C PRO A 104 -10.95 -12.23 -1.45
N THR A 105 -10.48 -13.37 -1.96
CA THR A 105 -10.42 -13.66 -3.41
C THR A 105 -11.78 -14.08 -3.97
N ARG A 106 -12.74 -14.39 -3.07
CA ARG A 106 -14.06 -14.97 -3.38
C ARG A 106 -13.98 -16.38 -3.97
N LEU A 107 -12.81 -17.01 -3.89
CA LEU A 107 -12.61 -18.42 -4.21
C LEU A 107 -12.49 -19.18 -2.90
N LYS A 108 -13.58 -19.82 -2.45
CA LYS A 108 -13.66 -20.43 -1.10
C LYS A 108 -12.47 -21.32 -0.74
N GLY A 109 -12.00 -22.15 -1.69
CA GLY A 109 -10.85 -23.02 -1.45
C GLY A 109 -9.53 -22.25 -1.29
N LEU A 110 -9.33 -21.18 -2.06
CA LEU A 110 -8.14 -20.35 -1.97
C LEU A 110 -8.18 -19.46 -0.72
N ASP A 111 -9.33 -18.87 -0.41
CA ASP A 111 -9.51 -18.07 0.81
C ASP A 111 -9.28 -18.91 2.06
N ALA A 112 -9.73 -20.17 2.08
CA ALA A 112 -9.44 -21.09 3.17
C ALA A 112 -7.93 -21.40 3.28
N ALA A 113 -7.25 -21.63 2.14
CA ALA A 113 -5.82 -21.90 2.12
C ALA A 113 -4.97 -20.68 2.54
N LEU A 114 -5.48 -19.46 2.31
CA LEU A 114 -4.83 -18.19 2.66
C LEU A 114 -5.39 -17.55 3.94
N PHE A 115 -6.13 -18.30 4.77
CA PHE A 115 -6.69 -17.82 6.03
C PHE A 115 -7.55 -16.54 5.93
N GLY A 116 -8.27 -16.37 4.82
CA GLY A 116 -9.21 -15.27 4.60
C GLY A 116 -9.02 -14.51 3.28
N GLY A 117 -7.92 -14.75 2.57
CA GLY A 117 -7.66 -14.14 1.27
C GLY A 117 -6.23 -13.63 1.14
N ILE A 118 -5.99 -12.64 0.29
CA ILE A 118 -4.65 -12.07 0.10
C ILE A 118 -4.28 -11.19 1.31
N PRO A 119 -3.22 -11.50 2.07
CA PRO A 119 -2.83 -10.74 3.26
C PRO A 119 -2.37 -9.31 2.93
N PHE A 120 -2.69 -8.36 3.80
CA PHE A 120 -2.24 -6.97 3.68
C PHE A 120 -0.79 -6.79 4.15
N GLY A 121 -0.12 -5.78 3.59
CA GLY A 121 1.21 -5.36 4.04
C GLY A 121 2.34 -6.31 3.65
N VAL A 122 2.06 -7.32 2.81
CA VAL A 122 3.06 -8.27 2.31
C VAL A 122 3.03 -8.33 0.79
N VAL A 123 4.13 -8.77 0.20
CA VAL A 123 4.22 -9.07 -1.23
C VAL A 123 3.71 -10.48 -1.46
N THR A 124 2.72 -10.63 -2.34
CA THR A 124 2.20 -11.95 -2.76
C THR A 124 2.59 -12.19 -4.22
N GLU A 125 3.32 -13.26 -4.47
CA GLU A 125 3.76 -13.64 -5.82
C GLU A 125 2.81 -14.69 -6.44
N LEU A 126 2.37 -14.44 -7.68
CA LEU A 126 1.56 -15.38 -8.44
C LEU A 126 2.38 -16.03 -9.55
N VAL A 127 2.74 -17.29 -9.36
CA VAL A 127 3.62 -18.05 -10.27
C VAL A 127 2.81 -19.09 -11.06
N GLY A 128 3.17 -19.29 -12.32
CA GLY A 128 2.61 -20.35 -13.15
C GLY A 128 2.86 -20.14 -14.65
N PRO A 129 2.57 -21.15 -15.50
CA PRO A 129 2.77 -21.05 -16.94
C PRO A 129 1.90 -19.96 -17.59
N ALA A 130 2.24 -19.57 -18.82
CA ALA A 130 1.41 -18.68 -19.61
C ALA A 130 0.01 -19.29 -19.84
N GLY A 131 -1.04 -18.47 -19.83
CA GLY A 131 -2.41 -18.92 -20.05
C GLY A 131 -3.14 -19.54 -18.85
N ILE A 132 -2.48 -19.78 -17.70
CA ILE A 132 -3.13 -20.36 -16.51
C ILE A 132 -4.10 -19.40 -15.78
N GLY A 133 -4.26 -18.16 -16.28
CA GLY A 133 -5.21 -17.19 -15.73
C GLY A 133 -4.62 -16.15 -14.77
N LYS A 134 -3.30 -15.98 -14.71
CA LYS A 134 -2.64 -14.99 -13.82
C LYS A 134 -3.20 -13.57 -13.99
N THR A 135 -3.19 -13.04 -15.21
CA THR A 135 -3.79 -11.72 -15.51
C THR A 135 -5.28 -11.66 -15.19
N GLN A 136 -6.03 -12.75 -15.37
CA GLN A 136 -7.45 -12.78 -15.00
C GLN A 136 -7.64 -12.67 -13.47
N PHE A 137 -6.77 -13.33 -12.71
CA PHE A 137 -6.75 -13.23 -11.26
C PHE A 137 -6.36 -11.81 -10.80
N CYS A 138 -5.35 -11.19 -11.43
CA CYS A 138 -4.98 -9.80 -11.17
C CYS A 138 -6.14 -8.83 -11.44
N LEU A 139 -6.83 -8.95 -12.58
CA LEU A 139 -8.03 -8.15 -12.89
C LEU A 139 -9.14 -8.36 -11.85
N LYS A 140 -9.35 -9.60 -11.40
CA LYS A 140 -10.34 -9.92 -10.38
C LYS A 140 -9.99 -9.29 -9.03
N LEU A 141 -8.72 -9.34 -8.61
CA LEU A 141 -8.26 -8.67 -7.38
C LEU A 141 -8.39 -7.15 -7.49
N ALA A 142 -8.06 -6.56 -8.64
CA ALA A 142 -8.23 -5.13 -8.88
C ALA A 142 -9.70 -4.71 -8.73
N LEU A 143 -10.62 -5.49 -9.30
CA LEU A 143 -12.05 -5.30 -9.12
C LEU A 143 -12.47 -5.42 -7.65
N LEU A 144 -12.08 -6.50 -6.96
CA LEU A 144 -12.46 -6.73 -5.57
C LEU A 144 -11.95 -5.63 -4.64
N ALA A 145 -10.71 -5.18 -4.83
CA ALA A 145 -10.13 -4.11 -4.04
C ALA A 145 -10.81 -2.75 -4.28
N SER A 146 -11.28 -2.48 -5.51
CA SER A 146 -11.93 -1.21 -5.84
C SER A 146 -13.37 -1.12 -5.33
N LEU A 147 -14.01 -2.23 -4.99
CA LEU A 147 -15.37 -2.24 -4.43
C LEU A 147 -15.48 -1.44 -3.12
N PRO A 148 -16.68 -0.89 -2.82
CA PRO A 148 -16.97 -0.34 -1.50
C PRO A 148 -16.79 -1.39 -0.40
N THR A 149 -16.47 -0.93 0.82
CA THR A 149 -16.36 -1.82 1.98
C THR A 149 -17.66 -2.57 2.23
N SER A 150 -18.83 -1.95 2.06
CA SER A 150 -20.14 -2.63 2.19
C SER A 150 -20.31 -3.89 1.33
N TYR A 151 -19.49 -4.06 0.28
CA TYR A 151 -19.47 -5.23 -0.60
C TYR A 151 -18.21 -6.10 -0.46
N GLY A 152 -17.43 -5.89 0.61
CA GLY A 152 -16.20 -6.62 0.92
C GLY A 152 -14.97 -6.14 0.15
N GLY A 153 -15.01 -4.93 -0.43
CA GLY A 153 -13.84 -4.29 -1.03
C GLY A 153 -13.07 -3.40 -0.06
N LEU A 154 -12.05 -2.69 -0.56
CA LEU A 154 -11.18 -1.84 0.27
C LEU A 154 -11.61 -0.37 0.30
N GLY A 155 -12.61 0.02 -0.50
CA GLY A 155 -13.09 1.40 -0.59
C GLY A 155 -12.02 2.41 -1.03
N GLY A 156 -10.92 1.92 -1.62
CA GLY A 156 -9.80 2.74 -2.07
C GLY A 156 -9.49 2.53 -3.54
N ARG A 157 -8.36 3.07 -3.99
CA ARG A 157 -7.89 2.93 -5.37
C ARG A 157 -6.98 1.72 -5.53
N VAL A 158 -6.82 1.26 -6.76
CA VAL A 158 -5.87 0.22 -7.15
C VAL A 158 -4.89 0.83 -8.15
N MET A 159 -3.60 0.54 -7.98
CA MET A 159 -2.57 0.83 -8.98
C MET A 159 -2.24 -0.46 -9.71
N TYR A 160 -2.38 -0.47 -11.04
CA TYR A 160 -2.08 -1.61 -11.89
C TYR A 160 -0.94 -1.23 -12.84
N VAL A 161 0.22 -1.84 -12.63
CA VAL A 161 1.37 -1.72 -13.53
C VAL A 161 1.26 -2.81 -14.59
N ASP A 162 0.88 -2.41 -15.79
CA ASP A 162 0.63 -3.28 -16.93
C ASP A 162 1.82 -3.22 -17.89
N VAL A 163 2.78 -4.13 -17.68
CA VAL A 163 4.02 -4.18 -18.47
C VAL A 163 3.77 -4.78 -19.85
N GLU A 164 2.89 -5.78 -19.93
CA GLU A 164 2.65 -6.53 -21.16
C GLU A 164 1.46 -5.99 -21.98
N SER A 165 0.89 -4.85 -21.58
CA SER A 165 -0.30 -4.23 -22.21
C SER A 165 -1.51 -5.18 -22.29
N LYS A 166 -1.69 -6.02 -21.26
CA LYS A 166 -2.76 -7.04 -21.16
C LYS A 166 -3.95 -6.58 -20.32
N PHE A 167 -3.87 -5.43 -19.67
CA PHE A 167 -4.99 -4.90 -18.89
C PHE A 167 -6.20 -4.61 -19.81
N SER A 168 -7.38 -5.12 -19.43
CA SER A 168 -8.63 -4.90 -20.15
C SER A 168 -9.72 -4.41 -19.20
N SER A 169 -10.07 -3.12 -19.34
CA SER A 169 -11.17 -2.52 -18.58
C SER A 169 -12.50 -3.20 -18.90
N LYS A 170 -12.77 -3.50 -20.18
CA LYS A 170 -13.96 -4.24 -20.61
C LYS A 170 -14.08 -5.57 -19.86
N ARG A 171 -13.01 -6.36 -19.83
CA ARG A 171 -13.00 -7.66 -19.14
C ARG A 171 -13.25 -7.51 -17.64
N MET A 172 -12.67 -6.49 -17.00
CA MET A 172 -12.90 -6.21 -15.58
C MET A 172 -14.36 -5.84 -15.31
N ILE A 173 -15.00 -5.03 -16.17
CA ILE A 173 -16.43 -4.69 -16.04
C ILE A 173 -17.31 -5.92 -16.24
N GLU A 174 -16.99 -6.80 -17.20
CA GLU A 174 -17.69 -8.09 -17.38
C GLU A 174 -17.61 -8.96 -16.11
N MET A 175 -16.44 -9.02 -15.46
CA MET A 175 -16.30 -9.71 -14.16
C MET A 175 -17.17 -9.07 -13.08
N GLY A 176 -17.26 -7.74 -13.07
CA GLY A 176 -18.11 -6.96 -12.17
C GLY A 176 -19.59 -7.28 -12.35
N LEU A 177 -20.10 -7.16 -13.57
CA LEU A 177 -21.48 -7.49 -13.94
C LEU A 177 -21.84 -8.94 -13.56
N SER A 178 -20.93 -9.89 -13.77
CA SER A 178 -21.18 -11.29 -13.44
C SER A 178 -21.11 -11.60 -11.94
N SER A 179 -20.25 -10.91 -11.18
CA SER A 179 -19.98 -11.26 -9.78
C SER A 179 -20.75 -10.40 -8.77
N PHE A 180 -21.14 -9.19 -9.19
CA PHE A 180 -21.77 -8.17 -8.37
C PHE A 180 -22.86 -7.43 -9.19
N PRO A 181 -23.84 -8.15 -9.76
CA PRO A 181 -24.87 -7.55 -10.60
C PRO A 181 -25.64 -6.44 -9.88
N GLU A 182 -25.89 -6.59 -8.58
CA GLU A 182 -26.55 -5.59 -7.73
C GLU A 182 -25.83 -4.25 -7.69
N ILE A 183 -24.50 -4.25 -7.88
CA ILE A 183 -23.67 -3.04 -7.91
C ILE A 183 -23.56 -2.52 -9.34
N PHE A 184 -23.23 -3.41 -10.28
CA PHE A 184 -22.85 -3.04 -11.63
C PHE A 184 -24.04 -2.72 -12.55
N HIS A 185 -25.27 -3.06 -12.15
CA HIS A 185 -26.48 -2.58 -12.83
C HIS A 185 -26.93 -1.19 -12.36
N MET A 186 -26.37 -0.66 -11.25
CA MET A 186 -26.65 0.72 -10.86
C MET A 186 -25.92 1.69 -11.78
N GLU A 187 -26.63 2.73 -12.19
CA GLU A 187 -26.09 3.74 -13.10
C GLU A 187 -24.87 4.45 -12.49
N GLY A 188 -23.78 4.51 -13.24
CA GLY A 188 -22.55 5.22 -12.85
C GLY A 188 -21.56 4.43 -11.99
N LEU A 189 -21.97 3.33 -11.33
CA LEU A 189 -21.07 2.61 -10.42
C LEU A 189 -19.98 1.81 -11.17
N ALA A 190 -20.30 1.23 -12.33
CA ALA A 190 -19.30 0.55 -13.15
C ALA A 190 -18.18 1.52 -13.58
N GLN A 191 -18.56 2.74 -13.95
CA GLN A 191 -17.65 3.84 -14.29
C GLN A 191 -16.86 4.29 -13.07
N GLU A 192 -17.50 4.39 -11.90
CA GLU A 192 -16.83 4.71 -10.65
C GLU A 192 -15.75 3.67 -10.28
N MET A 193 -16.09 2.38 -10.36
CA MET A 193 -15.13 1.29 -10.08
C MET A 193 -13.97 1.31 -11.08
N ALA A 194 -14.25 1.55 -12.36
CA ALA A 194 -13.19 1.74 -13.36
C ALA A 194 -12.31 2.96 -13.03
N GLY A 195 -12.90 4.08 -12.60
CA GLY A 195 -12.18 5.29 -12.20
C GLY A 195 -11.31 5.13 -10.94
N ARG A 196 -11.53 4.08 -10.14
CA ARG A 196 -10.68 3.72 -9.00
C ARG A 196 -9.43 2.94 -9.41
N ILE A 197 -9.32 2.47 -10.65
CA ILE A 197 -8.15 1.75 -11.15
C ILE A 197 -7.22 2.70 -11.91
N LEU A 198 -6.01 2.88 -11.39
CA LEU A 198 -4.95 3.67 -12.00
C LEU A 198 -4.04 2.72 -12.77
N VAL A 199 -3.89 2.90 -14.08
CA VAL A 199 -3.06 2.03 -14.91
C VAL A 199 -1.77 2.76 -15.29
N LEU A 200 -0.63 2.15 -14.99
CA LEU A 200 0.70 2.60 -15.40
C LEU A 200 1.27 1.58 -16.40
N ARG A 201 1.86 2.05 -17.51
CA ARG A 201 2.48 1.19 -18.51
C ARG A 201 3.91 1.64 -18.79
N PRO A 202 4.91 1.10 -18.07
CA PRO A 202 6.30 1.36 -18.38
C PRO A 202 6.70 0.63 -19.67
N ALA A 203 7.43 1.29 -20.56
CA ALA A 203 7.98 0.70 -21.78
C ALA A 203 9.32 -0.02 -21.56
N SER A 204 9.99 0.21 -20.42
CA SER A 204 11.27 -0.42 -20.07
C SER A 204 11.46 -0.58 -18.57
N LEU A 205 12.47 -1.37 -18.17
CA LEU A 205 12.90 -1.47 -16.77
C LEU A 205 13.41 -0.12 -16.23
N SER A 206 14.07 0.69 -17.05
CA SER A 206 14.55 2.02 -16.65
C SER A 206 13.37 2.96 -16.34
N GLU A 207 12.37 3.02 -17.23
CA GLU A 207 11.17 3.83 -17.01
C GLU A 207 10.38 3.35 -15.80
N PHE A 208 10.28 2.03 -15.59
CA PHE A 208 9.67 1.49 -14.38
C PHE A 208 10.41 1.92 -13.12
N THR A 209 11.75 1.85 -13.13
CA THR A 209 12.61 2.25 -12.00
C THR A 209 12.48 3.74 -11.70
N GLU A 210 12.49 4.60 -12.72
CA GLU A 210 12.25 6.04 -12.59
C GLU A 210 10.84 6.32 -12.04
N SER A 211 9.85 5.55 -12.49
CA SER A 211 8.47 5.66 -12.03
C SER A 211 8.27 5.24 -10.57
N LEU A 212 9.19 4.48 -9.94
CA LEU A 212 9.03 4.02 -8.56
C LEU A 212 8.85 5.17 -7.56
N GLN A 213 9.55 6.29 -7.76
CA GLN A 213 9.39 7.46 -6.88
C GLN A 213 8.00 8.07 -7.04
N HIS A 214 7.52 8.23 -8.27
CA HIS A 214 6.17 8.70 -8.53
C HIS A 214 5.09 7.74 -8.04
N ILE A 215 5.33 6.42 -8.11
CA ILE A 215 4.45 5.40 -7.55
C ILE A 215 4.35 5.60 -6.04
N LYS A 216 5.46 5.69 -5.31
CA LYS A 216 5.46 5.90 -3.85
C LYS A 216 4.59 7.09 -3.44
N VAL A 217 4.78 8.23 -4.10
CA VAL A 217 4.01 9.45 -3.86
C VAL A 217 2.52 9.24 -4.19
N SER A 218 2.23 8.63 -5.34
CA SER A 218 0.86 8.37 -5.80
C SER A 218 0.10 7.39 -4.89
N LEU A 219 0.78 6.40 -4.31
CA LEU A 219 0.17 5.44 -3.38
C LEU A 219 -0.41 6.16 -2.16
N LEU A 220 0.35 7.12 -1.61
CA LEU A 220 -0.04 7.89 -0.43
C LEU A 220 -1.15 8.90 -0.75
N GLN A 221 -0.95 9.72 -1.79
CA GLN A 221 -1.87 10.81 -2.13
C GLN A 221 -3.22 10.31 -2.64
N ARG A 222 -3.25 9.17 -3.33
CA ARG A 222 -4.46 8.67 -4.00
C ARG A 222 -5.21 7.59 -3.22
N ASN A 223 -4.81 7.34 -1.96
CA ASN A 223 -5.40 6.33 -1.08
C ASN A 223 -5.45 4.95 -1.78
N VAL A 224 -4.33 4.53 -2.36
CA VAL A 224 -4.22 3.21 -3.01
C VAL A 224 -4.16 2.13 -1.95
N LYS A 225 -4.93 1.06 -2.13
CA LYS A 225 -5.02 -0.08 -1.19
C LYS A 225 -4.45 -1.38 -1.77
N LEU A 226 -4.22 -1.43 -3.07
CA LEU A 226 -3.61 -2.56 -3.77
C LEU A 226 -2.73 -2.05 -4.91
N LEU A 227 -1.48 -2.54 -4.96
CA LEU A 227 -0.56 -2.38 -6.08
C LEU A 227 -0.39 -3.74 -6.76
N ILE A 228 -0.65 -3.80 -8.05
CA ILE A 228 -0.47 -4.98 -8.89
C ILE A 228 0.62 -4.68 -9.91
N ILE A 229 1.51 -5.64 -10.15
CA ILE A 229 2.51 -5.59 -11.22
C ILE A 229 2.33 -6.84 -12.09
N ASP A 230 1.87 -6.65 -13.33
CA ASP A 230 1.60 -7.71 -14.31
C ASP A 230 2.35 -7.43 -15.62
N SER A 231 3.54 -7.98 -15.87
CA SER A 231 4.32 -8.87 -15.00
C SER A 231 5.74 -8.35 -14.81
N MET A 232 6.34 -8.60 -13.64
CA MET A 232 7.75 -8.32 -13.38
C MET A 232 8.69 -9.14 -14.27
N ALA A 233 8.27 -10.35 -14.67
CA ALA A 233 9.07 -11.24 -15.49
C ALA A 233 9.38 -10.62 -16.86
N ALA A 234 8.42 -9.90 -17.45
CA ALA A 234 8.64 -9.21 -18.73
C ALA A 234 9.70 -8.11 -18.63
N LEU A 235 9.81 -7.41 -17.49
CA LEU A 235 10.83 -6.39 -17.26
C LEU A 235 12.23 -6.97 -17.05
N ALA A 236 12.33 -8.20 -16.53
CA ALA A 236 13.61 -8.86 -16.27
C ALA A 236 14.18 -9.60 -17.50
N SER A 237 13.36 -9.83 -18.52
CA SER A 237 13.73 -10.55 -19.75
C SER A 237 14.13 -9.68 -20.94
N GLY A 238 13.99 -8.35 -20.82
CA GLY A 238 14.36 -7.36 -21.84
C GLY A 238 15.61 -6.60 -21.45
#